data_AF-A0A1I6EDE3-F1
#
_entry.id   AF-A0A1I6EDE3-F1
#
_cell.length_a   1.000
_cell.length_b   1.000
_cell.length_c   1.000
_cell.angle_alpha   90.00
_cell.angle_beta   90.00
_cell.angle_gamma   90.00
#
_symmetry.space_group_name_H-M   'P 1'
#
loop_
_entity.id
_entity.type
_entity.pdbx_description
1 polymer ?
#
loop_
_entity_poly.entity_id
_entity_poly.type
_entity_poly.pdbx_seq_one_letter_code
_entity_poly.pdbx_strand_id
1 'polypeptide(L)'
;MTTREHIASIPLTADDPTAEASLGGLVRDATAHVSTLVRAEVELAKGEITAEIKKGVKGSVFFIVALTILCFSLFFLFMALGFGFAEWFGWGYWAGFGLVFGVMLLSAVAFAFLGYRKVKKIRAPEKSIAAAKDTVAALTRRGDDN
;
A
#
# COMPACT_ATOMS: atom_id res chain seq x y z
N MET A 1 56.36 -19.17 67.37
CA MET A 1 55.45 -19.99 66.53
C MET A 1 54.60 -19.02 65.74
N THR A 2 54.58 -19.20 64.43
CA THR A 2 54.18 -18.26 63.38
C THR A 2 52.68 -18.22 63.16
N THR A 3 52.08 -17.02 63.03
CA THR A 3 50.88 -16.86 62.19
C THR A 3 51.04 -15.55 61.40
N ARG A 4 51.10 -15.71 60.08
CA ARG A 4 51.21 -14.63 59.08
C ARG A 4 49.83 -14.01 58.88
N GLU A 5 49.75 -12.69 58.90
CA GLU A 5 48.65 -11.91 58.32
C GLU A 5 48.61 -12.18 56.80
N HIS A 6 47.59 -12.90 56.33
CA HIS A 6 47.34 -13.10 54.91
C HIS A 6 46.48 -11.96 54.40
N ILE A 7 47.12 -10.86 53.99
CA ILE A 7 46.45 -9.75 53.33
C ILE A 7 45.92 -10.29 51.99
N ALA A 8 44.61 -10.41 51.88
CA ALA A 8 43.94 -10.75 50.63
C ALA A 8 44.32 -9.69 49.58
N SER A 9 45.24 -10.03 48.69
CA SER A 9 45.46 -9.27 47.47
C SER A 9 44.20 -9.41 46.64
N ILE A 10 43.32 -8.40 46.72
CA ILE A 10 42.27 -8.20 45.74
C ILE A 10 42.97 -8.22 44.38
N PRO A 11 42.65 -9.16 43.47
CA PRO A 11 43.11 -9.03 42.11
C PRO A 11 42.41 -7.79 41.56
N LEU A 12 43.13 -6.67 41.53
CA LEU A 12 42.85 -5.62 40.57
C LEU A 12 43.24 -6.22 39.22
N THR A 13 42.38 -7.10 38.68
CA THR A 13 42.27 -7.20 37.24
C THR A 13 41.93 -5.78 36.83
N ALA A 14 42.92 -5.06 36.33
CA ALA A 14 42.66 -3.88 35.55
C ALA A 14 41.68 -4.36 34.49
N ASP A 15 40.43 -3.94 34.62
CA ASP A 15 39.48 -3.91 33.53
C ASP A 15 40.13 -2.97 32.53
N ASP A 16 40.99 -3.52 31.69
CA ASP A 16 41.73 -2.79 30.67
C ASP A 16 40.67 -2.27 29.70
N PRO A 17 40.30 -0.98 29.74
CA PRO A 17 39.30 -0.44 28.84
C PRO A 17 39.84 -0.37 27.40
N THR A 18 41.08 -0.83 27.18
CA THR A 18 41.83 -0.81 25.93
C THR A 18 42.28 -2.19 25.46
N ALA A 19 41.62 -3.28 25.92
CA ALA A 19 41.54 -4.52 25.14
C ALA A 19 40.65 -4.28 23.90
N GLU A 20 41.26 -3.54 22.98
CA GLU A 20 40.86 -3.09 21.66
C GLU A 20 39.58 -3.72 21.10
N ALA A 21 38.50 -2.93 21.12
CA ALA A 21 37.57 -2.96 20.01
C ALA A 21 38.39 -2.61 18.76
N SER A 22 38.95 -3.63 18.09
CA SER A 22 39.67 -3.43 16.83
C SER A 22 38.80 -2.59 15.90
N LEU A 23 39.39 -1.75 15.05
CA LEU A 23 38.63 -0.97 14.05
C LEU A 23 37.66 -1.86 13.26
N GLY A 24 38.04 -3.13 13.01
CA GLY A 24 37.16 -4.13 12.42
C GLY A 24 35.99 -4.58 13.32
N GLY A 25 36.20 -4.69 14.63
CA GLY A 25 35.15 -4.94 15.62
C GLY A 25 34.14 -3.79 15.75
N LEU A 26 34.62 -2.54 15.77
CA LEU A 26 33.77 -1.34 15.83
C LEU A 26 32.92 -1.18 14.56
N VAL A 27 33.52 -1.39 13.38
CA VAL A 27 32.78 -1.35 12.10
C VAL A 27 31.77 -2.49 12.03
N ARG A 28 32.10 -3.68 12.53
CA ARG A 28 31.16 -4.81 12.61
C ARG A 28 29.96 -4.51 13.51
N ASP A 29 30.19 -3.96 14.70
CA ASP A 29 29.11 -3.57 15.63
C ASP A 29 28.27 -2.43 15.08
N ALA A 30 28.89 -1.39 14.52
CA ALA A 30 28.18 -0.29 13.87
C ALA A 30 27.29 -0.79 12.71
N THR A 31 27.80 -1.72 11.89
CA THR A 31 27.02 -2.31 10.80
C THR A 31 25.87 -3.19 11.32
N ALA A 32 26.08 -3.92 12.41
CA ALA A 32 25.03 -4.70 13.07
C ALA A 32 23.92 -3.80 13.66
N HIS A 33 24.27 -2.65 14.25
CA HIS A 33 23.31 -1.67 14.75
C HIS A 33 22.52 -1.01 13.63
N VAL A 34 23.18 -0.64 12.52
CA VAL A 34 22.49 -0.11 11.33
C VAL A 34 21.50 -1.13 10.77
N SER A 35 21.89 -2.40 10.66
CA SER A 35 20.96 -3.45 10.20
C SER A 35 19.77 -3.63 11.14
N THR A 36 19.95 -3.40 12.44
CA THR A 36 18.89 -3.49 13.46
C THR A 36 17.93 -2.31 13.35
N LEU A 37 18.45 -1.09 13.18
CA LEU A 37 17.65 0.12 12.96
C LEU A 37 16.83 0.04 11.68
N VAL A 38 17.45 -0.35 10.56
CA VAL A 38 16.75 -0.50 9.28
C VAL A 38 15.62 -1.52 9.40
N ARG A 39 15.86 -2.64 10.07
CA ARG A 39 14.81 -3.65 10.27
C ARG A 39 13.69 -3.15 11.17
N ALA A 40 14.01 -2.40 12.23
CA ALA A 40 13.02 -1.76 13.09
C ALA A 40 12.18 -0.71 12.35
N GLU A 41 12.80 0.10 11.49
CA GLU A 41 12.10 1.12 10.69
C GLU A 41 11.20 0.48 9.63
N VAL A 42 11.64 -0.63 9.01
CA VAL A 42 10.79 -1.45 8.12
C VAL A 42 9.64 -2.08 8.87
N GLU A 43 9.87 -2.63 10.07
CA GLU A 43 8.81 -3.22 10.90
C GLU A 43 7.77 -2.17 11.32
N LEU A 44 8.24 -0.97 11.71
CA LEU A 44 7.38 0.16 12.04
C LEU A 44 6.55 0.61 10.82
N ALA A 45 7.20 0.88 9.70
CA ALA A 45 6.54 1.32 8.46
C ALA A 45 5.54 0.26 7.97
N LYS A 46 5.89 -1.03 8.05
CA LYS A 46 4.97 -2.13 7.73
C LYS A 46 3.78 -2.14 8.69
N GLY A 47 3.99 -1.90 9.98
CA GLY A 47 2.93 -1.80 10.98
C GLY A 47 1.97 -0.64 10.71
N GLU A 48 2.51 0.53 10.39
CA GLU A 48 1.73 1.74 10.05
C GLU A 48 0.91 1.54 8.78
N ILE A 49 1.55 1.11 7.68
CA ILE A 49 0.86 0.81 6.41
C ILE A 49 -0.22 -0.25 6.63
N THR A 50 0.07 -1.32 7.39
CA THR A 50 -0.93 -2.37 7.67
C THR A 50 -2.09 -1.82 8.50
N ALA A 51 -1.82 -0.94 9.47
CA ALA A 51 -2.86 -0.31 10.27
C ALA A 51 -3.74 0.61 9.43
N GLU A 52 -3.15 1.38 8.51
CA GLU A 52 -3.88 2.22 7.56
C GLU A 52 -4.74 1.41 6.60
N ILE A 53 -4.19 0.34 6.01
CA ILE A 53 -4.94 -0.59 5.16
C ILE A 53 -6.12 -1.17 5.95
N LYS A 54 -5.92 -1.61 7.18
CA LYS A 54 -6.98 -2.18 8.02
C LYS A 54 -8.07 -1.15 8.34
N LYS A 55 -7.72 0.11 8.58
CA LYS A 55 -8.68 1.21 8.74
C LYS A 55 -9.46 1.43 7.43
N GLY A 56 -8.77 1.47 6.29
CA GLY A 56 -9.38 1.62 4.97
C GLY A 56 -10.37 0.50 4.64
N VAL A 57 -10.00 -0.76 4.91
CA VAL A 57 -10.86 -1.94 4.73
C VAL A 57 -12.08 -1.88 5.66
N LYS A 58 -11.90 -1.51 6.93
CA LYS A 58 -13.05 -1.35 7.83
C LYS A 58 -13.98 -0.23 7.36
N GLY A 59 -13.43 0.87 6.88
CA GLY A 59 -14.21 1.98 6.32
C GLY A 59 -14.96 1.60 5.04
N SER A 60 -14.37 0.74 4.20
CA SER A 60 -15.00 0.31 2.94
C SER A 60 -16.23 -0.58 3.14
N VAL A 61 -16.40 -1.23 4.30
CA VAL A 61 -17.60 -2.04 4.60
C VAL A 61 -18.88 -1.22 4.45
N PHE A 62 -18.91 0.01 4.98
CA PHE A 62 -20.08 0.89 4.84
C PHE A 62 -20.35 1.26 3.39
N PHE A 63 -19.30 1.53 2.60
CA PHE A 63 -19.44 1.79 1.18
C PHE A 63 -19.94 0.56 0.41
N ILE A 64 -19.45 -0.64 0.73
CA ILE A 64 -19.92 -1.88 0.12
C ILE A 64 -21.42 -2.07 0.40
N VAL A 65 -21.85 -1.90 1.66
CA VAL A 65 -23.27 -1.99 2.03
C VAL A 65 -24.08 -0.92 1.32
N ALA A 66 -23.65 0.35 1.33
CA ALA A 66 -24.34 1.45 0.69
C ALA A 66 -24.46 1.26 -0.84
N LEU A 67 -23.37 0.86 -1.51
CA LEU A 67 -23.36 0.57 -2.95
C LEU A 67 -24.22 -0.65 -3.29
N THR A 68 -24.26 -1.66 -2.42
CA THR A 68 -25.14 -2.83 -2.60
C THR A 68 -26.61 -2.41 -2.52
N ILE A 69 -27.00 -1.66 -1.48
CA ILE A 69 -28.36 -1.13 -1.33
C ILE A 69 -28.72 -0.25 -2.53
N LEU A 70 -27.82 0.65 -2.94
CA LEU A 70 -28.03 1.52 -4.11
C LEU A 70 -28.20 0.69 -5.38
N CYS A 71 -27.37 -0.33 -5.61
CA CYS A 71 -27.43 -1.21 -6.77
C CYS A 71 -28.79 -1.91 -6.87
N PHE A 72 -29.29 -2.50 -5.77
CA PHE A 72 -30.62 -3.10 -5.75
C PHE A 72 -31.75 -2.06 -5.84
N SER A 73 -31.57 -0.86 -5.26
CA SER A 73 -32.56 0.22 -5.32
C SER A 73 -32.71 0.81 -6.73
N LEU A 74 -31.66 0.80 -7.54
CA LEU A 74 -31.73 1.26 -8.94
C LEU A 74 -32.76 0.46 -9.75
N PHE A 75 -32.94 -0.84 -9.45
CA PHE A 75 -33.99 -1.63 -10.09
C PHE A 75 -35.39 -1.04 -9.84
N PHE A 76 -35.70 -0.69 -8.59
CA PHE A 76 -36.96 -0.04 -8.23
C PHE A 76 -37.07 1.37 -8.82
N LEU A 77 -35.98 2.13 -8.84
CA LEU A 77 -35.94 3.45 -9.47
C LEU A 77 -36.31 3.38 -10.95
N PHE A 78 -35.72 2.44 -11.70
CA PHE A 78 -36.04 2.28 -13.13
C PHE A 78 -37.48 1.83 -13.36
N MET A 79 -38.04 0.97 -12.50
CA MET A 79 -39.47 0.65 -12.54
C MET A 79 -40.34 1.89 -12.28
N ALA A 80 -40.02 2.66 -11.24
CA ALA A 80 -40.75 3.88 -10.90
C ALA A 80 -40.69 4.90 -12.04
N LEU A 81 -39.54 5.07 -12.69
CA LEU A 81 -39.40 5.93 -13.87
C LEU A 81 -40.21 5.42 -15.06
N GLY A 82 -40.19 4.10 -15.32
CA GLY A 82 -40.93 3.51 -16.42
C GLY A 82 -42.44 3.74 -16.29
N PHE A 83 -42.99 3.43 -15.11
CA PHE A 83 -44.39 3.71 -14.79
C PHE A 83 -44.68 5.22 -14.75
N GLY A 84 -43.81 6.00 -14.13
CA GLY A 84 -43.97 7.45 -14.00
C GLY A 84 -44.01 8.15 -15.35
N PHE A 85 -43.14 7.79 -16.29
CA PHE A 85 -43.17 8.34 -17.65
C PHE A 85 -44.38 7.85 -18.45
N ALA A 86 -44.78 6.59 -18.29
CA ALA A 86 -46.00 6.10 -18.93
C ALA A 86 -47.21 6.93 -18.49
N GLU A 87 -47.38 7.16 -17.19
CA GLU A 87 -48.48 7.95 -16.65
C GLU A 87 -48.38 9.44 -17.03
N TRP A 88 -47.20 10.06 -16.85
CA TRP A 88 -47.00 11.49 -17.07
C TRP A 88 -47.28 11.92 -18.52
N PHE A 89 -46.93 11.08 -19.50
CA PHE A 89 -47.15 11.37 -20.92
C PHE A 89 -48.42 10.71 -21.47
N GLY A 90 -49.18 9.97 -20.65
CA GLY A 90 -50.33 9.17 -21.11
C GLY A 90 -49.94 8.09 -22.13
N TRP A 91 -48.70 7.62 -22.08
CA TRP A 91 -48.17 6.61 -22.98
C TRP A 91 -48.50 5.20 -22.49
N GLY A 92 -48.54 4.25 -23.43
CA GLY A 92 -48.52 2.83 -23.06
C GLY A 92 -47.24 2.49 -22.29
N TYR A 93 -47.33 1.53 -21.35
CA TYR A 93 -46.18 1.15 -20.50
C TYR A 93 -44.92 0.82 -21.28
N TRP A 94 -45.04 0.20 -22.47
CA TRP A 94 -43.90 -0.12 -23.33
C TRP A 94 -43.05 1.11 -23.68
N ALA A 95 -43.68 2.28 -23.88
CA ALA A 95 -42.99 3.49 -24.29
C ALA A 95 -42.30 4.16 -23.10
N GLY A 96 -42.93 4.14 -21.91
CA GLY A 96 -42.29 4.60 -20.67
C GLY A 96 -41.01 3.80 -20.36
N PHE A 97 -41.10 2.47 -20.36
CA PHE A 97 -39.94 1.60 -20.16
C PHE A 97 -38.91 1.72 -21.31
N GLY A 98 -39.37 1.89 -22.55
CA GLY A 98 -38.51 2.12 -23.71
C GLY A 98 -37.68 3.41 -23.58
N LEU A 99 -38.27 4.49 -23.07
CA LEU A 99 -37.55 5.74 -22.80
C LEU A 99 -36.48 5.56 -21.73
N VAL A 100 -36.82 4.91 -20.60
CA VAL A 100 -35.85 4.62 -19.53
C VAL A 100 -34.69 3.79 -20.07
N PHE A 101 -34.98 2.76 -20.87
CA PHE A 101 -33.97 1.93 -21.52
C PHE A 101 -33.05 2.75 -22.45
N GLY A 102 -33.63 3.65 -23.25
CA GLY A 102 -32.85 4.56 -24.10
C GLY A 102 -31.90 5.45 -23.30
N VAL A 103 -32.38 6.05 -22.20
CA VAL A 103 -31.55 6.87 -21.30
C VAL A 103 -30.42 6.05 -20.67
N MET A 104 -30.69 4.80 -20.27
CA MET A 104 -29.67 3.90 -19.72
C MET A 104 -28.59 3.56 -20.76
N LEU A 105 -28.96 3.26 -22.01
CA LEU A 105 -27.99 3.00 -23.07
C LEU A 105 -27.12 4.23 -23.36
N LEU A 106 -27.72 5.42 -23.45
CA LEU A 106 -26.96 6.65 -23.64
C LEU A 106 -25.98 6.90 -22.50
N SER A 107 -26.43 6.68 -21.26
CA SER A 107 -25.57 6.80 -20.08
C SER A 107 -24.43 5.78 -20.12
N ALA A 108 -24.72 4.52 -20.48
CA ALA A 108 -23.70 3.47 -20.59
C ALA A 108 -22.63 3.82 -21.63
N VAL A 109 -23.04 4.29 -22.82
CA VAL A 109 -22.10 4.74 -23.86
C VAL A 109 -21.26 5.92 -23.38
N ALA A 110 -21.88 6.91 -22.70
CA ALA A 110 -21.16 8.04 -22.16
C ALA A 110 -20.11 7.61 -21.12
N PHE A 111 -20.48 6.80 -20.13
CA PHE A 111 -19.54 6.31 -19.12
C PHE A 111 -18.45 5.40 -19.69
N ALA A 112 -18.79 4.52 -20.64
CA ALA A 112 -17.81 3.70 -21.34
C ALA A 112 -16.80 4.55 -22.11
N PHE A 113 -17.26 5.60 -22.79
CA PHE A 113 -16.39 6.54 -23.50
C PHE A 113 -15.50 7.35 -22.56
N LEU A 114 -16.06 7.87 -21.45
CA LEU A 114 -15.28 8.58 -20.43
C LEU A 114 -14.24 7.66 -19.79
N GLY A 115 -14.62 6.42 -19.48
CA GLY A 115 -13.73 5.38 -18.97
C GLY A 115 -12.60 5.07 -19.94
N TYR A 116 -12.93 4.82 -21.21
CA TYR A 116 -11.95 4.60 -22.28
C TYR A 116 -10.96 5.77 -22.40
N ARG A 117 -11.46 7.02 -22.39
CA ARG A 117 -10.59 8.21 -22.44
C ARG A 117 -9.67 8.31 -21.23
N LYS A 118 -10.15 7.98 -20.03
CA LYS A 118 -9.31 7.99 -18.81
C LYS A 118 -8.26 6.89 -18.86
N VAL A 119 -8.62 5.66 -19.20
CA VAL A 119 -7.68 4.53 -19.31
C VAL A 119 -6.63 4.81 -20.38
N LYS A 120 -7.02 5.34 -21.55
CA LYS A 120 -6.09 5.70 -22.63
C LYS A 120 -5.11 6.83 -22.25
N LYS A 121 -5.47 7.68 -21.28
CA LYS A 121 -4.59 8.72 -20.74
C LYS A 121 -3.61 8.20 -19.69
N ILE A 122 -3.84 7.01 -19.13
CA ILE A 122 -2.88 6.36 -18.24
C ILE A 122 -1.72 5.86 -19.11
N ARG A 123 -0.68 6.70 -19.25
CA ARG A 123 0.60 6.27 -19.83
C ARG A 123 1.33 5.41 -18.80
N ALA A 124 2.00 4.35 -19.25
CA ALA A 124 2.91 3.60 -18.39
C ALA A 124 3.93 4.59 -17.75
N PRO A 125 4.36 4.37 -16.49
CA PRO A 125 5.34 5.23 -15.83
C PRO A 125 6.72 5.06 -16.48
N GLU A 126 6.91 5.68 -17.64
CA GLU A 126 8.12 5.58 -18.47
C GLU A 126 9.39 5.96 -17.68
N LYS A 127 9.30 6.97 -16.81
CA LYS A 127 10.42 7.42 -15.96
C LYS A 127 10.81 6.36 -14.91
N SER A 128 9.84 5.71 -14.28
CA SER A 128 10.12 4.65 -13.28
C SER A 128 10.68 3.40 -13.95
N ILE A 129 10.21 3.09 -15.16
CA ILE A 129 10.74 1.97 -15.96
C ILE A 129 12.16 2.27 -16.42
N ALA A 130 12.44 3.51 -16.88
CA ALA A 130 13.79 3.93 -17.26
C ALA A 130 14.76 3.89 -16.07
N ALA A 131 14.37 4.44 -14.91
CA ALA A 131 15.19 4.41 -13.70
C ALA A 131 15.48 2.98 -13.22
N ALA A 132 14.49 2.08 -13.29
CA ALA A 132 14.69 0.67 -12.98
C ALA A 132 15.65 0.00 -13.97
N LYS A 133 15.52 0.28 -15.28
CA LYS A 133 16.43 -0.23 -16.31
C LYS A 133 17.86 0.27 -16.13
N ASP A 134 18.05 1.54 -15.80
CA ASP A 134 19.38 2.12 -15.55
C ASP A 134 20.03 1.49 -14.31
N THR A 135 19.24 1.24 -13.27
CA THR A 135 19.71 0.55 -12.06
C THR A 135 20.15 -0.88 -12.38
N VAL A 136 19.35 -1.63 -13.16
CA VAL A 136 19.71 -2.98 -13.60
C VAL A 136 20.95 -2.96 -14.50
N ALA A 137 21.02 -2.03 -15.45
CA ALA A 137 22.17 -1.91 -16.36
C ALA A 137 23.47 -1.57 -15.61
N ALA A 138 23.41 -0.73 -14.57
CA ALA A 138 24.55 -0.42 -13.72
C ALA A 138 25.03 -1.63 -12.90
N LEU A 139 24.10 -2.49 -12.46
CA LEU A 139 24.43 -3.71 -11.71
C LEU A 139 25.00 -4.80 -12.63
N THR A 140 24.45 -4.98 -13.83
CA THR A 140 24.97 -5.94 -14.82
C THR A 140 26.37 -5.55 -15.30
N ARG A 141 26.59 -4.26 -15.64
CA ARG A 141 27.91 -3.78 -16.08
C ARG A 141 29.00 -4.09 -15.05
N ARG A 142 28.74 -3.85 -13.77
CA ARG A 142 29.68 -4.13 -12.68
C ARG A 142 29.98 -5.63 -12.48
N GLY A 143 29.12 -6.53 -12.98
CA GLY A 143 29.32 -7.98 -12.92
C GLY A 143 30.23 -8.53 -14.02
N ASP A 144 30.35 -7.82 -15.15
CA ASP A 144 31.16 -8.21 -16.31
C ASP A 144 32.61 -7.68 -16.23
N ASP A 145 32.91 -6.83 -15.23
CA ASP A 145 34.20 -6.15 -15.03
C ASP A 145 35.16 -6.92 -14.08
N ASN A 146 34.83 -8.15 -13.67
CA ASN A 146 35.66 -9.06 -12.84
C ASN A 146 35.91 -10.39 -13.54
#